data_AF-A0A8K0KL40-F1
#
_entry.id   AF-A0A8K0KL40-F1
#
_cell.length_a   1.000
_cell.length_b   1.000
_cell.length_c   1.000
_cell.angle_alpha   90.00
_cell.angle_beta   90.00
_cell.angle_gamma   90.00
#
_symmetry.space_group_name_H-M   'P 1'
#
loop_
_entity.id
_entity.type
_entity.pdbx_description
1 polymer ?
#
loop_
_entity_poly.entity_id
_entity_poly.type
_entity_poly.pdbx_seq_one_letter_code
_entity_poly.pdbx_strand_id
1 'polypeptide(L)'
;MLLTDCYFLSLFSHGTLIKRKISLLKCHGCIPDSFSVSKNFLECVQASPNIYECVNKSVEGQEDDKTISFLRDLVLECYLQHMLDASEGEVKQILKTYFRISYKSLLLIHETVKILTEELKFPKDHVKGHGYLFNAHPRELRKMLENIPSLGGIPLRDFLYKHPVVAISNYKTFSQTLQLLKKAGISEESIIETPLVFTLSVENVQKGLALLKSGSVKPEIKALLSHPQMLRLVVHHDSVNQRLNYLKNFEQSSDLKPVTSLNLLCGSHRQFERYVSGVGGTNRGNDVVNYITKTLGSVSKTDGERGLVTPTSVRNSLKRHIHWRNVPLSEIQSCLEMLLKLGFSCKEIMFSLQIVLYSPSKVNAQLERLSQEDPLSSFDDTLKKSRIEEGSEGQSNVEAIQHDIFCIPSHLKKLALPLCLYFLEKDHHFSGDGIWFRQ
;
A
#
# COMPACT_ATOMS: atom_id res chain seq x y z
N MET A 1 13.50 -31.06 -36.64
CA MET A 1 12.81 -31.95 -37.57
C MET A 1 13.63 -33.23 -37.64
N LEU A 2 13.22 -34.29 -36.96
CA LEU A 2 13.76 -35.68 -37.02
C LEU A 2 13.08 -36.46 -35.89
N LEU A 3 11.86 -36.97 -36.09
CA LEU A 3 11.19 -37.93 -35.20
C LEU A 3 10.06 -38.62 -35.99
N THR A 4 10.39 -39.48 -36.95
CA THR A 4 9.35 -40.22 -37.70
C THR A 4 9.35 -41.74 -37.54
N ASP A 5 10.40 -42.38 -37.03
CA ASP A 5 10.42 -43.85 -36.95
C ASP A 5 10.81 -44.43 -35.59
N CYS A 6 10.08 -44.06 -34.52
CA CYS A 6 10.24 -44.71 -33.22
C CYS A 6 8.88 -44.85 -32.51
N TYR A 7 8.26 -46.04 -32.66
CA TYR A 7 7.14 -46.51 -31.83
C TYR A 7 7.44 -46.47 -30.32
N PHE A 8 8.71 -46.35 -29.93
CA PHE A 8 9.17 -46.20 -28.55
C PHE A 8 8.98 -44.78 -27.98
N LEU A 9 8.97 -43.75 -28.82
CA LEU A 9 8.85 -42.34 -28.38
C LEU A 9 7.41 -41.88 -28.19
N SER A 10 6.42 -42.59 -28.76
CA SER A 10 5.00 -42.32 -28.53
C SER A 10 4.52 -42.73 -27.12
N LEU A 11 5.29 -43.57 -26.42
CA LEU A 11 4.97 -44.10 -25.07
C LEU A 11 5.55 -43.24 -23.92
N PHE A 12 6.56 -42.42 -24.17
CA PHE A 12 7.22 -41.63 -23.11
C PHE A 12 7.03 -40.13 -23.32
N SER A 13 6.48 -39.46 -22.31
CA SER A 13 6.46 -37.99 -22.28
C SER A 13 7.89 -37.45 -22.29
N HIS A 14 8.12 -36.33 -22.96
CA HIS A 14 9.40 -35.61 -23.01
C HIS A 14 10.07 -35.43 -21.62
N GLY A 15 9.25 -35.19 -20.58
CA GLY A 15 9.74 -35.06 -19.20
C GLY A 15 10.32 -36.35 -18.60
N THR A 16 9.96 -37.51 -19.13
CA THR A 16 10.50 -38.81 -18.71
C THR A 16 11.83 -39.10 -19.40
N LEU A 17 11.96 -38.72 -20.68
CA LEU A 17 13.17 -38.94 -21.48
C LEU A 17 14.35 -38.08 -21.00
N ILE A 18 14.11 -36.82 -20.64
CA ILE A 18 15.15 -35.88 -20.19
C ILE A 18 15.86 -36.34 -18.90
N LYS A 19 15.18 -37.16 -18.08
CA LYS A 19 15.71 -37.69 -16.82
C LYS A 19 16.48 -39.01 -17.00
N ARG A 20 16.51 -39.59 -18.20
CA ARG A 20 17.26 -40.82 -18.47
C ARG A 20 18.70 -40.51 -18.81
N LYS A 21 19.57 -41.50 -18.57
CA LYS A 21 20.98 -41.45 -18.99
C LYS A 21 21.10 -41.47 -20.50
N ILE A 22 22.09 -40.78 -21.04
CA ILE A 22 22.32 -40.69 -22.48
C ILE A 22 22.72 -42.04 -23.08
N SER A 23 23.54 -42.83 -22.39
CA SER A 23 23.87 -44.22 -22.76
C SER A 23 22.61 -45.06 -23.04
N LEU A 24 21.61 -44.98 -22.15
CA LEU A 24 20.35 -45.71 -22.32
C LEU A 24 19.57 -45.22 -23.54
N LEU A 25 19.55 -43.90 -23.79
CA LEU A 25 18.88 -43.33 -24.97
C LEU A 25 19.58 -43.70 -26.28
N LYS A 26 20.91 -43.78 -26.29
CA LYS A 26 21.71 -44.28 -27.41
C LYS A 26 21.45 -45.77 -27.68
N CYS A 27 21.50 -46.61 -26.64
CA CYS A 27 21.20 -48.04 -26.75
C CYS A 27 19.80 -48.35 -27.31
N HIS A 28 18.82 -47.47 -27.05
CA HIS A 28 17.46 -47.59 -27.59
C HIS A 28 17.25 -46.87 -28.94
N GLY A 29 18.31 -46.39 -29.58
CA GLY A 29 18.25 -45.71 -30.88
C GLY A 29 17.52 -44.36 -30.86
N CYS A 30 17.24 -43.78 -29.69
CA CYS A 30 16.57 -42.48 -29.57
C CYS A 30 17.52 -41.31 -29.90
N ILE A 31 18.83 -41.53 -29.77
CA ILE A 31 19.89 -40.58 -30.10
C ILE A 31 20.98 -41.37 -30.86
N PRO A 32 21.53 -40.85 -31.98
CA PRO A 32 22.63 -41.53 -32.68
C PRO A 32 23.88 -41.67 -31.79
N ASP A 33 24.63 -42.76 -31.93
CA ASP A 33 25.82 -43.03 -31.11
C ASP A 33 26.92 -41.96 -31.28
N SER A 34 27.02 -41.40 -32.49
CA SER A 34 27.96 -40.32 -32.83
C SER A 34 27.52 -38.93 -32.36
N PHE A 35 26.30 -38.79 -31.83
CA PHE A 35 25.74 -37.50 -31.43
C PHE A 35 26.21 -37.11 -30.02
N SER A 36 26.77 -35.90 -29.91
CA SER A 36 27.12 -35.29 -28.61
C SER A 36 26.04 -34.28 -28.22
N VAL A 37 25.35 -34.58 -27.13
CA VAL A 37 24.25 -33.77 -26.57
C VAL A 37 24.79 -32.45 -26.04
N SER A 38 25.96 -32.50 -25.38
CA SER A 38 26.66 -31.32 -24.85
C SER A 38 27.02 -30.32 -25.97
N LYS A 39 27.60 -30.80 -27.08
CA LYS A 39 27.92 -29.97 -28.25
C LYS A 39 26.67 -29.33 -28.86
N ASN A 40 25.60 -30.09 -29.04
CA ASN A 40 24.35 -29.57 -29.58
C ASN A 40 23.75 -28.45 -28.69
N PHE A 41 23.82 -28.59 -27.36
CA PHE A 41 23.37 -27.51 -26.46
C PHE A 41 24.26 -26.27 -26.54
N LEU A 42 25.57 -26.44 -26.65
CA LEU A 42 26.54 -25.34 -26.79
C LEU A 42 26.35 -24.59 -28.12
N GLU A 43 26.06 -25.31 -29.20
CA GLU A 43 25.73 -24.73 -30.51
C GLU A 43 24.42 -23.93 -30.45
N CYS A 44 23.40 -24.43 -29.74
CA CYS A 44 22.11 -23.74 -29.59
C CYS A 44 22.24 -22.35 -28.94
N VAL A 45 23.20 -22.17 -28.03
CA VAL A 45 23.43 -20.90 -27.34
C VAL A 45 24.58 -20.09 -27.95
N GLN A 46 25.13 -20.55 -29.09
CA GLN A 46 26.28 -19.94 -29.75
C GLN A 46 27.42 -19.67 -28.76
N ALA A 47 27.74 -20.69 -27.95
CA ALA A 47 28.68 -20.60 -26.86
C ALA A 47 30.08 -20.14 -27.31
N SER A 48 30.75 -19.32 -26.49
CA SER A 48 32.14 -18.95 -26.71
C SER A 48 33.08 -20.12 -26.34
N PRO A 49 34.33 -20.15 -26.85
CA PRO A 49 35.30 -21.21 -26.55
C PRO A 49 35.51 -21.48 -25.04
N ASN A 50 35.42 -20.44 -24.21
CA ASN A 50 35.55 -20.55 -22.75
C ASN A 50 34.40 -21.37 -22.13
N ILE A 51 33.17 -21.23 -22.66
CA ILE A 51 32.01 -22.00 -22.20
C ILE A 51 32.15 -23.47 -22.63
N TYR A 52 32.68 -23.73 -23.84
CA TYR A 52 33.01 -25.10 -24.26
C TYR A 52 34.02 -25.74 -23.31
N GLU A 53 35.07 -25.02 -22.91
CA GLU A 53 36.07 -25.52 -21.96
C GLU A 53 35.48 -25.77 -20.56
N CYS A 54 34.63 -24.85 -20.07
CA CYS A 54 33.87 -24.99 -18.81
C CYS A 54 33.09 -26.30 -18.77
N VAL A 55 32.26 -26.54 -19.79
CA VAL A 55 31.40 -27.72 -19.87
C VAL A 55 32.22 -29.00 -20.06
N ASN A 56 33.25 -28.98 -20.92
CA ASN A 56 34.09 -30.16 -21.15
C ASN A 56 34.85 -30.58 -19.88
N LYS A 57 35.37 -29.61 -19.10
CA LYS A 57 36.01 -29.88 -17.80
C LYS A 57 35.05 -30.54 -16.81
N SER A 58 33.78 -30.11 -16.77
CA SER A 58 32.80 -30.69 -15.84
C SER A 58 32.24 -32.05 -16.28
N VAL A 59 32.38 -32.43 -17.55
CA VAL A 59 31.87 -33.70 -18.08
C VAL A 59 32.96 -34.79 -18.12
N GLU A 60 34.25 -34.43 -18.20
CA GLU A 60 35.42 -35.35 -18.15
C GLU A 60 35.30 -36.60 -19.07
N GLY A 61 34.61 -36.49 -20.21
CA GLY A 61 34.39 -37.61 -21.13
C GLY A 61 33.34 -38.63 -20.67
N GLN A 62 32.69 -38.42 -19.53
CA GLN A 62 31.59 -39.25 -19.01
C GLN A 62 30.21 -38.71 -19.39
N GLU A 63 30.06 -38.16 -20.60
CA GLU A 63 28.79 -37.57 -21.08
C GLU A 63 27.64 -38.59 -21.02
N ASP A 64 27.92 -39.83 -21.45
CA ASP A 64 26.93 -40.89 -21.61
C ASP A 64 26.37 -41.42 -20.28
N ASP A 65 27.06 -41.17 -19.17
CA ASP A 65 26.60 -41.52 -17.82
C ASP A 65 25.66 -40.49 -17.20
N LYS A 66 25.62 -39.28 -17.77
CA LYS A 66 24.79 -38.17 -17.28
C LYS A 66 23.41 -38.20 -17.93
N THR A 67 22.49 -37.45 -17.32
CA THR A 67 21.15 -37.22 -17.87
C THR A 67 21.14 -35.98 -18.76
N ILE A 68 20.20 -35.92 -19.71
CA ILE A 68 20.01 -34.73 -20.54
C ILE A 68 19.71 -33.50 -19.69
N SER A 69 18.91 -33.66 -18.62
CA SER A 69 18.62 -32.58 -17.67
C SER A 69 19.89 -32.01 -17.05
N PHE A 70 20.78 -32.89 -16.59
CA PHE A 70 22.03 -32.48 -15.95
C PHE A 70 22.91 -31.69 -16.92
N LEU A 71 23.10 -32.18 -18.14
CA LEU A 71 23.91 -31.47 -19.15
C LEU A 71 23.28 -30.13 -19.54
N ARG A 72 21.95 -30.06 -19.68
CA ARG A 72 21.25 -28.81 -19.96
C ARG A 72 21.47 -27.80 -18.84
N ASP A 73 21.31 -28.20 -17.59
CA ASP A 73 21.46 -27.32 -16.43
C ASP A 73 22.92 -26.85 -16.29
N LEU A 74 23.90 -27.74 -16.50
CA LEU A 74 25.32 -27.40 -16.55
C LEU A 74 25.64 -26.36 -17.64
N VAL A 75 25.15 -26.58 -18.86
CA VAL A 75 25.34 -25.63 -19.97
C VAL A 75 24.68 -24.30 -19.65
N LEU A 76 23.48 -24.30 -19.08
CA LEU A 76 22.78 -23.08 -18.66
C LEU A 76 23.58 -22.31 -17.60
N GLU A 77 24.12 -23.01 -16.61
CA GLU A 77 24.94 -22.40 -15.55
C GLU A 77 26.22 -21.78 -16.12
N CYS A 78 27.04 -22.54 -16.86
CA CYS A 78 28.24 -22.00 -17.50
C CYS A 78 27.90 -20.83 -18.44
N TYR A 79 26.80 -20.92 -19.20
CA TYR A 79 26.35 -19.87 -20.12
C TYR A 79 26.00 -18.57 -19.38
N LEU A 80 25.16 -18.64 -18.34
CA LEU A 80 24.75 -17.45 -17.60
C LEU A 80 25.92 -16.82 -16.82
N GLN A 81 26.84 -17.62 -16.29
CA GLN A 81 28.05 -17.12 -15.63
C GLN A 81 28.87 -16.24 -16.58
N HIS A 82 29.13 -16.72 -17.80
CA HIS A 82 29.93 -15.99 -18.78
C HIS A 82 29.19 -14.80 -19.38
N MET A 83 27.89 -14.93 -19.66
CA MET A 83 27.13 -13.83 -20.28
C MET A 83 26.88 -12.66 -19.33
N LEU A 84 26.74 -12.93 -18.03
CA LEU A 84 26.39 -11.92 -17.03
C LEU A 84 27.58 -11.50 -16.16
N ASP A 85 28.79 -12.02 -16.42
CA ASP A 85 29.96 -11.90 -15.54
C ASP A 85 29.56 -12.21 -14.08
N ALA A 86 28.84 -13.32 -13.90
CA ALA A 86 28.30 -13.76 -12.62
C ALA A 86 29.12 -14.90 -12.05
N SER A 87 29.29 -14.91 -10.74
CA SER A 87 29.86 -16.06 -10.03
C SER A 87 28.91 -17.26 -10.06
N GLU A 88 29.46 -18.47 -9.88
CA GLU A 88 28.68 -19.70 -9.81
C GLU A 88 27.59 -19.64 -8.73
N GLY A 89 27.90 -19.05 -7.57
CA GLY A 89 26.95 -18.89 -6.46
C GLY A 89 25.77 -17.98 -6.82
N GLU A 90 26.01 -16.89 -7.52
CA GLU A 90 24.96 -15.95 -7.95
C GLU A 90 24.00 -16.61 -8.96
N VAL A 91 24.53 -17.34 -9.95
CA VAL A 91 23.72 -18.03 -10.95
C VAL A 91 22.87 -19.14 -10.29
N LYS A 92 23.46 -19.94 -9.40
CA LYS A 92 22.70 -20.95 -8.64
C LYS A 92 21.60 -20.32 -7.79
N GLN A 93 21.85 -19.15 -7.19
CA GLN A 93 20.83 -18.43 -6.43
C GLN A 93 19.68 -17.96 -7.35
N ILE A 94 19.98 -17.42 -8.53
CA ILE A 94 18.97 -17.02 -9.52
C ILE A 94 18.11 -18.22 -9.93
N LEU A 95 18.74 -19.34 -10.30
CA LEU A 95 18.03 -20.55 -10.71
C LEU A 95 17.21 -21.17 -9.56
N LYS A 96 17.67 -21.05 -8.32
CA LYS A 96 16.92 -21.48 -7.13
C LYS A 96 15.70 -20.58 -6.86
N THR A 97 15.86 -19.27 -6.91
CA THR A 97 14.77 -18.31 -6.71
C THR A 97 13.73 -18.41 -7.82
N TYR A 98 14.17 -18.63 -9.06
CA TYR A 98 13.32 -18.69 -10.24
C TYR A 98 13.43 -20.05 -10.96
N PHE A 99 13.09 -21.12 -10.23
CA PHE A 99 13.22 -22.51 -10.68
C PHE A 99 12.59 -22.84 -12.05
N ARG A 100 11.59 -22.05 -12.49
CA ARG A 100 10.94 -22.23 -13.79
C ARG A 100 11.88 -22.03 -14.98
N ILE A 101 12.96 -21.28 -14.80
CA ILE A 101 13.98 -21.05 -15.84
C ILE A 101 14.65 -22.37 -16.23
N SER A 102 14.84 -23.29 -15.27
CA SER A 102 15.42 -24.62 -15.53
C SER A 102 14.55 -25.51 -16.41
N TYR A 103 13.28 -25.15 -16.65
CA TYR A 103 12.40 -25.89 -17.55
C TYR A 103 12.21 -25.20 -18.91
N LYS A 104 12.80 -24.03 -19.12
CA LYS A 104 12.67 -23.26 -20.37
C LYS A 104 13.68 -23.73 -21.42
N SER A 105 13.38 -23.54 -22.70
CA SER A 105 14.36 -23.84 -23.77
C SER A 105 15.61 -22.95 -23.63
N LEU A 106 16.81 -23.55 -23.75
CA LEU A 106 18.09 -22.83 -23.75
C LEU A 106 18.13 -21.76 -24.84
N LEU A 107 17.60 -22.06 -26.02
CA LEU A 107 17.52 -21.11 -27.14
C LEU A 107 16.68 -19.87 -26.76
N LEU A 108 15.53 -20.07 -26.11
CA LEU A 108 14.69 -18.96 -25.68
C LEU A 108 15.38 -18.12 -24.60
N ILE A 109 16.12 -18.75 -23.69
CA ILE A 109 16.91 -18.02 -22.68
C ILE A 109 18.01 -17.22 -23.38
N HIS A 110 18.73 -17.81 -24.31
CA HIS A 110 19.78 -17.15 -25.09
C HIS A 110 19.26 -15.93 -25.83
N GLU A 111 18.15 -16.08 -26.58
CA GLU A 111 17.52 -14.95 -27.28
C GLU A 111 17.05 -13.87 -26.32
N THR A 112 16.44 -14.23 -25.18
CA THR A 112 16.02 -13.25 -24.18
C THR A 112 17.22 -12.50 -23.59
N VAL A 113 18.31 -13.19 -23.26
CA VAL A 113 19.54 -12.55 -22.75
C VAL A 113 20.08 -11.55 -23.78
N LYS A 114 20.18 -11.95 -25.06
CA LYS A 114 20.60 -11.05 -26.14
C LYS A 114 19.72 -9.81 -26.27
N ILE A 115 18.39 -9.97 -26.24
CA ILE A 115 17.48 -8.81 -26.28
C ILE A 115 17.73 -7.88 -25.09
N LEU A 116 17.91 -8.43 -23.88
CA LEU A 116 18.15 -7.63 -22.67
C LEU A 116 19.49 -6.88 -22.73
N THR A 117 20.57 -7.54 -23.15
CA THR A 117 21.93 -6.97 -23.11
C THR A 117 22.31 -6.18 -24.34
N GLU A 118 21.90 -6.59 -25.54
CA GLU A 118 22.30 -5.99 -26.82
C GLU A 118 21.27 -4.98 -27.30
N GLU A 119 19.99 -5.37 -27.35
CA GLU A 119 18.93 -4.51 -27.88
C GLU A 119 18.49 -3.46 -26.83
N LEU A 120 18.17 -3.89 -25.61
CA LEU A 120 17.74 -3.02 -24.51
C LEU A 120 18.92 -2.39 -23.75
N LYS A 121 20.14 -2.90 -23.94
CA LYS A 121 21.37 -2.38 -23.31
C LYS A 121 21.30 -2.35 -21.79
N PHE A 122 20.62 -3.31 -21.18
CA PHE A 122 20.59 -3.42 -19.72
C PHE A 122 22.00 -3.81 -19.22
N PRO A 123 22.53 -3.11 -18.20
CA PRO A 123 23.76 -3.51 -17.54
C PRO A 123 23.65 -4.95 -17.03
N LYS A 124 24.74 -5.72 -17.11
CA LYS A 124 24.76 -7.12 -16.65
C LYS A 124 24.30 -7.25 -15.20
N ASP A 125 24.73 -6.35 -14.31
CA ASP A 125 24.28 -6.30 -12.91
C ASP A 125 22.78 -6.07 -12.76
N HIS A 126 22.19 -5.25 -13.62
CA HIS A 126 20.76 -5.01 -13.63
C HIS A 126 19.98 -6.26 -14.05
N VAL A 127 20.49 -7.01 -15.03
CA VAL A 127 19.90 -8.29 -15.45
C VAL A 127 20.04 -9.35 -14.35
N LYS A 128 21.19 -9.42 -13.67
CA LYS A 128 21.42 -10.32 -12.51
C LYS A 128 20.41 -10.08 -11.39
N GLY A 129 20.18 -8.81 -11.02
CA GLY A 129 19.21 -8.44 -9.99
C GLY A 129 17.76 -8.79 -10.34
N HIS A 130 17.45 -8.95 -11.64
CA HIS A 130 16.11 -9.21 -12.15
C HIS A 130 16.04 -10.57 -12.88
N GLY A 131 16.52 -11.65 -12.24
CA GLY A 131 16.56 -13.00 -12.83
C GLY A 131 15.20 -13.53 -13.33
N TYR A 132 14.08 -12.99 -12.86
CA TYR A 132 12.75 -13.32 -13.39
C TYR A 132 12.59 -12.98 -14.89
N LEU A 133 13.39 -12.05 -15.43
CA LEU A 133 13.33 -11.61 -16.82
C LEU A 133 13.64 -12.73 -17.80
N PHE A 134 14.40 -13.75 -17.39
CA PHE A 134 14.66 -14.93 -18.22
C PHE A 134 13.39 -15.71 -18.55
N ASN A 135 12.26 -15.47 -17.86
CA ASN A 135 10.97 -16.03 -18.22
C ASN A 135 10.28 -15.29 -19.39
N ALA A 136 10.68 -14.07 -19.73
CA ALA A 136 10.12 -13.31 -20.84
C ALA A 136 10.26 -14.05 -22.19
N HIS A 137 9.22 -13.99 -23.03
CA HIS A 137 9.25 -14.64 -24.33
C HIS A 137 9.89 -13.72 -25.38
N PRO A 138 11.00 -14.13 -26.04
CA PRO A 138 11.79 -13.24 -26.90
C PRO A 138 10.98 -12.64 -28.06
N ARG A 139 10.14 -13.46 -28.72
CA ARG A 139 9.26 -12.98 -29.81
C ARG A 139 8.25 -11.94 -29.36
N GLU A 140 7.72 -12.05 -28.15
CA GLU A 140 6.69 -11.13 -27.66
C GLU A 140 7.33 -9.82 -27.18
N LEU A 141 8.51 -9.92 -26.55
CA LEU A 141 9.31 -8.76 -26.18
C LEU A 141 9.74 -7.95 -27.42
N ARG A 142 10.21 -8.60 -28.50
CA ARG A 142 10.55 -7.90 -29.75
C ARG A 142 9.33 -7.22 -30.39
N LYS A 143 8.20 -7.93 -30.51
CA LYS A 143 6.95 -7.32 -31.01
C LYS A 143 6.55 -6.10 -30.18
N MET A 144 6.73 -6.15 -28.87
CA MET A 144 6.44 -5.02 -28.00
C MET A 144 7.35 -3.83 -28.32
N LEU A 145 8.65 -4.06 -28.52
CA LEU A 145 9.63 -3.02 -28.88
C LEU A 145 9.41 -2.43 -30.27
N GLU A 146 8.96 -3.23 -31.23
CA GLU A 146 8.70 -2.79 -32.62
C GLU A 146 7.42 -1.96 -32.73
N ASN A 147 6.34 -2.39 -32.06
CA ASN A 147 5.02 -1.81 -32.25
C ASN A 147 4.67 -0.69 -31.26
N ILE A 148 5.42 -0.56 -30.17
CA ILE A 148 5.12 0.40 -29.09
C ILE A 148 6.34 1.29 -28.85
N PRO A 149 6.40 2.47 -29.48
CA PRO A 149 7.58 3.34 -29.40
C PRO A 149 7.71 4.00 -28.02
N SER A 150 6.60 4.44 -27.43
CA SER A 150 6.57 5.13 -26.15
C SER A 150 5.36 4.72 -25.31
N LEU A 151 5.52 4.85 -24.00
CA LEU A 151 4.48 4.62 -23.00
C LEU A 151 4.52 5.73 -21.96
N GLY A 152 3.39 6.43 -21.79
CA GLY A 152 3.27 7.56 -20.87
C GLY A 152 4.29 8.66 -21.16
N GLY A 153 4.49 9.03 -22.42
CA GLY A 153 5.50 10.01 -22.85
C GLY A 153 6.97 9.57 -22.74
N ILE A 154 7.28 8.38 -22.20
CA ILE A 154 8.64 7.86 -22.06
C ILE A 154 8.92 6.82 -23.16
N PRO A 155 10.11 6.79 -23.79
CA PRO A 155 10.49 5.71 -24.69
C PRO A 155 10.34 4.34 -24.02
N LEU A 156 9.78 3.35 -24.73
CA LEU A 156 9.48 2.05 -24.12
C LEU A 156 10.73 1.38 -23.52
N ARG A 157 11.90 1.58 -24.14
CA ARG A 157 13.18 1.03 -23.65
C ARG A 157 13.51 1.53 -22.24
N ASP A 158 13.37 2.84 -22.03
CA ASP A 158 13.63 3.48 -20.73
C ASP A 158 12.55 3.10 -19.71
N PHE A 159 11.31 2.94 -20.17
CA PHE A 159 10.22 2.46 -19.34
C PHE A 159 10.48 1.04 -18.82
N LEU A 160 10.92 0.12 -19.68
CA LEU A 160 11.26 -1.25 -19.30
C LEU A 160 12.49 -1.29 -18.39
N TYR A 161 13.45 -0.37 -18.55
CA TYR A 161 14.59 -0.26 -17.64
C TYR A 161 14.14 0.13 -16.22
N LYS A 162 13.22 1.09 -16.10
CA LYS A 162 12.65 1.50 -14.81
C LYS A 162 11.73 0.45 -14.22
N HIS A 163 11.01 -0.29 -15.06
CA HIS A 163 10.00 -1.27 -14.65
C HIS A 163 10.18 -2.63 -15.38
N PRO A 164 11.23 -3.40 -15.05
CA PRO A 164 11.61 -4.58 -15.83
C PRO A 164 10.56 -5.71 -15.81
N VAL A 165 9.75 -5.79 -14.74
CA VAL A 165 8.63 -6.74 -14.63
C VAL A 165 7.70 -6.72 -15.86
N VAL A 166 7.52 -5.56 -16.49
CA VAL A 166 6.64 -5.40 -17.64
C VAL A 166 7.16 -6.13 -18.89
N ALA A 167 8.47 -6.35 -18.99
CA ALA A 167 9.08 -7.07 -20.12
C ALA A 167 8.64 -8.53 -20.25
N ILE A 168 8.07 -9.11 -19.18
CA ILE A 168 7.57 -10.50 -19.18
C ILE A 168 6.19 -10.61 -19.85
N SER A 169 5.45 -9.50 -19.96
CA SER A 169 4.08 -9.49 -20.45
C SER A 169 3.98 -9.89 -21.92
N ASN A 170 2.86 -10.53 -22.29
CA ASN A 170 2.55 -10.86 -23.67
C ASN A 170 2.14 -9.60 -24.45
N TYR A 171 2.58 -9.48 -25.71
CA TYR A 171 2.29 -8.29 -26.54
C TYR A 171 0.79 -8.09 -26.77
N LYS A 172 0.04 -9.16 -27.04
CA LYS A 172 -1.42 -9.10 -27.25
C LYS A 172 -2.12 -8.56 -26.02
N THR A 173 -1.84 -9.14 -24.85
CA THR A 173 -2.41 -8.70 -23.57
C THR A 173 -2.01 -7.26 -23.27
N PHE A 174 -0.74 -6.92 -23.47
CA PHE A 174 -0.21 -5.59 -23.26
C PHE A 174 -0.92 -4.54 -24.13
N SER A 175 -1.02 -4.78 -25.44
CA SER A 175 -1.69 -3.89 -26.39
C SER A 175 -3.18 -3.73 -26.07
N GLN A 176 -3.86 -4.82 -25.70
CA GLN A 176 -5.27 -4.77 -25.31
C GLN A 176 -5.47 -3.96 -24.03
N THR A 177 -4.63 -4.18 -23.02
CA THR A 177 -4.63 -3.38 -21.78
C THR A 177 -4.40 -1.90 -22.07
N LEU A 178 -3.41 -1.57 -22.90
CA LEU A 178 -3.13 -0.18 -23.28
C LEU A 178 -4.35 0.48 -23.97
N GLN A 179 -5.01 -0.22 -24.89
CA GLN A 179 -6.22 0.26 -25.54
C GLN A 179 -7.38 0.46 -24.54
N LEU A 180 -7.54 -0.43 -23.57
CA LEU A 180 -8.56 -0.30 -22.53
C LEU A 180 -8.33 0.91 -21.63
N LEU A 181 -7.07 1.13 -21.21
CA LEU A 181 -6.70 2.29 -20.39
C LEU A 181 -6.94 3.61 -21.14
N LYS A 182 -6.57 3.67 -22.43
CA LYS A 182 -6.85 4.83 -23.30
C LYS A 182 -8.36 5.06 -23.47
N LYS A 183 -9.14 4.00 -23.74
CA LYS A 183 -10.61 4.09 -23.85
C LYS A 183 -11.28 4.50 -22.54
N ALA A 184 -10.67 4.22 -21.39
CA ALA A 184 -11.15 4.65 -20.09
C ALA A 184 -10.75 6.10 -19.74
N GLY A 185 -9.98 6.79 -20.61
CA GLY A 185 -9.56 8.18 -20.39
C GLY A 185 -8.52 8.33 -19.28
N ILE A 186 -7.74 7.28 -18.98
CA ILE A 186 -6.74 7.33 -17.92
C ILE A 186 -5.52 8.14 -18.37
N SER A 187 -5.04 9.03 -17.51
CA SER A 187 -3.91 9.90 -17.80
C SER A 187 -2.61 9.11 -17.97
N GLU A 188 -1.73 9.62 -18.83
CA GLU A 188 -0.42 9.04 -19.06
C GLU A 188 0.44 8.99 -17.79
N GLU A 189 0.34 10.00 -16.93
CA GLU A 189 1.00 10.04 -15.63
C GLU A 189 0.59 8.87 -14.73
N SER A 190 -0.69 8.50 -14.74
CA SER A 190 -1.19 7.37 -13.93
C SER A 190 -0.56 6.05 -14.38
N ILE A 191 -0.33 5.89 -15.68
CA ILE A 191 0.28 4.69 -16.27
C ILE A 191 1.73 4.55 -15.81
N ILE A 192 2.47 5.65 -15.75
CA ILE A 192 3.87 5.66 -15.28
C ILE A 192 3.95 5.28 -13.80
N GLU A 193 3.05 5.82 -12.97
CA GLU A 193 3.02 5.55 -11.53
C GLU A 193 2.58 4.12 -11.20
N THR A 194 1.86 3.45 -12.11
CA THR A 194 1.34 2.08 -11.87
C THR A 194 1.63 1.13 -13.05
N PRO A 195 2.91 0.78 -13.29
CA PRO A 195 3.32 -0.10 -14.38
C PRO A 195 2.82 -1.55 -14.22
N LEU A 196 2.53 -1.97 -12.99
CA LEU A 196 2.02 -3.31 -12.67
C LEU A 196 0.66 -3.61 -13.31
N VAL A 197 -0.07 -2.60 -13.79
CA VAL A 197 -1.32 -2.83 -14.54
C VAL A 197 -1.10 -3.71 -15.78
N PHE A 198 0.09 -3.66 -16.39
CA PHE A 198 0.43 -4.45 -17.58
C PHE A 198 0.79 -5.91 -17.30
N THR A 199 0.94 -6.31 -16.04
CA THR A 199 1.18 -7.71 -15.66
C THR A 199 -0.12 -8.49 -15.44
N LEU A 200 -1.26 -7.80 -15.45
CA LEU A 200 -2.57 -8.39 -15.20
C LEU A 200 -3.18 -8.94 -16.49
N SER A 201 -4.13 -9.88 -16.35
CA SER A 201 -4.97 -10.29 -17.46
C SER A 201 -5.90 -9.16 -17.89
N VAL A 202 -6.27 -9.16 -19.18
CA VAL A 202 -7.21 -8.17 -19.74
C VAL A 202 -8.54 -8.17 -18.97
N GLU A 203 -9.02 -9.34 -18.56
CA GLU A 203 -10.24 -9.50 -17.77
C GLU A 203 -10.14 -8.83 -16.39
N ASN A 204 -9.02 -8.97 -15.70
CA ASN A 204 -8.82 -8.35 -14.38
C ASN A 204 -8.72 -6.82 -14.49
N VAL A 205 -8.06 -6.32 -15.54
CA VAL A 205 -8.06 -4.88 -15.84
C VAL A 205 -9.48 -4.39 -16.10
N GLN A 206 -10.28 -5.12 -16.91
CA GLN A 206 -11.67 -4.76 -17.16
C GLN A 206 -12.51 -4.77 -15.88
N LYS A 207 -12.37 -5.77 -15.01
CA LYS A 207 -13.05 -5.82 -13.71
C LYS A 207 -12.66 -4.63 -12.85
N GLY A 208 -11.37 -4.33 -12.71
CA GLY A 208 -10.90 -3.17 -11.95
C GLY A 208 -11.40 -1.84 -12.52
N LEU A 209 -11.41 -1.67 -13.85
CA LEU A 209 -11.98 -0.48 -14.50
C LEU A 209 -13.50 -0.40 -14.33
N ALA A 210 -14.20 -1.54 -14.35
CA ALA A 210 -15.64 -1.60 -14.11
C ALA A 210 -15.97 -1.17 -12.67
N LEU A 211 -15.12 -1.46 -11.69
CA LEU A 211 -15.27 -0.93 -10.33
C LEU A 211 -15.15 0.58 -10.31
N LEU A 212 -14.19 1.16 -11.02
CA LEU A 212 -14.04 2.62 -11.07
C LEU A 212 -15.23 3.31 -11.76
N LYS A 213 -15.88 2.62 -12.72
CA LYS A 213 -17.04 3.12 -13.46
C LYS A 213 -18.37 2.83 -12.77
N SER A 214 -18.48 1.73 -12.03
CA SER A 214 -19.71 1.37 -11.34
C SER A 214 -19.93 2.35 -10.18
N GLY A 215 -21.10 2.99 -10.15
CA GLY A 215 -21.49 3.95 -9.11
C GLY A 215 -21.57 3.38 -7.68
N SER A 216 -21.09 2.16 -7.45
CA SER A 216 -20.94 1.51 -6.14
C SER A 216 -19.75 2.03 -5.33
N VAL A 217 -18.96 2.89 -5.95
CA VAL A 217 -17.80 3.59 -5.42
C VAL A 217 -18.28 4.87 -4.73
N LYS A 218 -18.05 4.97 -3.42
CA LYS A 218 -18.40 6.15 -2.61
C LYS A 218 -17.92 7.44 -3.28
N PRO A 219 -18.61 8.58 -3.09
CA PRO A 219 -18.18 9.87 -3.64
C PRO A 219 -16.72 10.22 -3.27
N GLU A 220 -16.24 9.74 -2.12
CA GLU A 220 -14.85 9.86 -1.65
C GLU A 220 -13.82 9.26 -2.64
N ILE A 221 -14.13 8.12 -3.26
CA ILE A 221 -13.23 7.47 -4.23
C ILE A 221 -13.40 8.10 -5.62
N LYS A 222 -14.56 8.69 -5.93
CA LYS A 222 -14.73 9.47 -7.16
C LYS A 222 -13.78 10.66 -7.20
N ALA A 223 -13.52 11.30 -6.06
CA ALA A 223 -12.49 12.34 -5.92
C ALA A 223 -11.06 11.80 -6.15
N LEU A 224 -10.83 10.52 -5.89
CA LEU A 224 -9.55 9.85 -6.14
C LEU A 224 -9.35 9.48 -7.62
N LEU A 225 -10.36 9.58 -8.50
CA LEU A 225 -10.22 9.31 -9.93
C LEU A 225 -9.21 10.24 -10.62
N SER A 226 -9.02 11.45 -10.08
CA SER A 226 -8.06 12.42 -10.58
C SER A 226 -6.63 12.17 -10.07
N HIS A 227 -6.40 11.22 -9.17
CA HIS A 227 -5.11 10.98 -8.56
C HIS A 227 -4.24 10.03 -9.41
N PRO A 228 -2.94 10.32 -9.64
CA PRO A 228 -2.05 9.47 -10.47
C PRO A 228 -2.00 7.99 -10.03
N GLN A 229 -2.04 7.74 -8.72
CA GLN A 229 -2.03 6.37 -8.17
C GLN A 229 -3.40 5.66 -8.21
N MET A 230 -4.42 6.22 -8.84
CA MET A 230 -5.74 5.59 -8.91
C MET A 230 -5.71 4.20 -9.55
N LEU A 231 -4.81 3.97 -10.51
CA LEU A 231 -4.62 2.65 -11.13
C LEU A 231 -4.24 1.56 -10.13
N ARG A 232 -3.71 1.89 -8.95
CA ARG A 232 -3.46 0.90 -7.89
C ARG A 232 -4.74 0.21 -7.43
N LEU A 233 -5.89 0.89 -7.51
CA LEU A 233 -7.20 0.29 -7.23
C LEU A 233 -7.56 -0.80 -8.24
N VAL A 234 -7.18 -0.61 -9.51
CA VAL A 234 -7.35 -1.62 -10.58
C VAL A 234 -6.44 -2.81 -10.31
N VAL A 235 -5.19 -2.56 -9.91
CA VAL A 235 -4.23 -3.64 -9.60
C VAL A 235 -4.69 -4.50 -8.42
N HIS A 236 -5.25 -3.88 -7.39
CA HIS A 236 -5.71 -4.58 -6.18
C HIS A 236 -7.23 -4.78 -6.14
N HIS A 237 -7.90 -4.90 -7.27
CA HIS A 237 -9.36 -4.86 -7.36
C HIS A 237 -10.09 -5.83 -6.42
N ASP A 238 -9.59 -7.06 -6.25
CA ASP A 238 -10.21 -8.05 -5.37
C ASP A 238 -10.10 -7.66 -3.89
N SER A 239 -8.90 -7.26 -3.45
CA SER A 239 -8.68 -6.79 -2.08
C SER A 239 -9.47 -5.52 -1.80
N VAL A 240 -9.51 -4.59 -2.76
CA VAL A 240 -10.28 -3.35 -2.66
C VAL A 240 -11.77 -3.67 -2.53
N ASN A 241 -12.32 -4.56 -3.37
CA ASN A 241 -13.71 -4.97 -3.29
C ASN A 241 -14.07 -5.62 -1.97
N GLN A 242 -13.26 -6.56 -1.49
CA GLN A 242 -13.48 -7.21 -0.21
C GLN A 242 -13.49 -6.19 0.93
N ARG A 243 -12.54 -5.26 0.93
CA ARG A 243 -12.45 -4.19 1.95
C ARG A 243 -13.61 -3.22 1.85
N LEU A 244 -14.04 -2.83 0.65
CA LEU A 244 -15.20 -1.97 0.45
C LEU A 244 -16.49 -2.65 0.92
N ASN A 245 -16.68 -3.93 0.59
CA ASN A 245 -17.84 -4.70 1.06
C ASN A 245 -17.82 -4.86 2.59
N TYR A 246 -16.64 -5.09 3.16
CA TYR A 246 -16.47 -5.13 4.61
C TYR A 246 -16.84 -3.79 5.27
N LEU A 247 -16.32 -2.68 4.75
CA LEU A 247 -16.62 -1.34 5.27
C LEU A 247 -18.10 -0.96 5.10
N LYS A 248 -18.76 -1.40 4.02
CA LYS A 248 -20.22 -1.20 3.83
C LYS A 248 -21.04 -1.89 4.92
N ASN A 249 -20.63 -3.08 5.34
CA ASN A 249 -21.31 -3.81 6.41
C ASN A 249 -21.10 -3.14 7.78
N PHE A 250 -19.96 -2.45 7.99
CA PHE A 250 -19.67 -1.69 9.21
C PHE A 250 -20.36 -0.31 9.25
N GLU A 251 -20.59 0.33 8.10
CA GLU A 251 -21.34 1.58 8.02
C GLU A 251 -22.81 1.43 8.41
N GLN A 252 -23.37 0.23 8.26
CA GLN A 252 -24.76 -0.04 8.67
C GLN A 252 -24.91 -0.21 10.19
N SER A 253 -23.80 -0.36 10.93
CA SER A 253 -23.80 -0.71 12.36
C SER A 253 -23.10 0.29 13.27
N SER A 254 -22.48 1.36 12.76
CA SER A 254 -21.69 2.30 13.57
C SER A 254 -21.82 3.78 13.16
N ASP A 255 -21.77 4.68 14.15
CA ASP A 255 -21.84 6.15 14.03
C ASP A 255 -20.56 6.82 13.46
N LEU A 256 -19.55 6.04 13.08
CA LEU A 256 -18.27 6.53 12.56
C LEU A 256 -18.18 6.32 11.05
N LYS A 257 -18.20 7.41 10.29
CA LYS A 257 -17.92 7.38 8.84
C LYS A 257 -16.47 6.90 8.62
N PRO A 258 -16.24 5.73 7.98
CA PRO A 258 -14.89 5.25 7.74
C PRO A 258 -14.20 6.14 6.71
N VAL A 259 -13.04 6.71 7.06
CA VAL A 259 -12.22 7.49 6.14
C VAL A 259 -11.65 6.55 5.08
N THR A 260 -12.20 6.62 3.86
CA THR A 260 -11.76 5.78 2.75
C THR A 260 -10.52 6.38 2.08
N SER A 261 -9.32 6.03 2.56
CA SER A 261 -8.07 6.43 1.89
C SER A 261 -7.59 5.38 0.88
N LEU A 262 -6.93 5.81 -0.20
CA LEU A 262 -6.33 4.91 -1.19
C LEU A 262 -5.31 3.95 -0.57
N ASN A 263 -4.55 4.41 0.42
CA ASN A 263 -3.59 3.57 1.14
C ASN A 263 -4.25 2.53 2.04
N LEU A 264 -5.43 2.82 2.60
CA LEU A 264 -6.20 1.82 3.36
C LEU A 264 -6.74 0.73 2.44
N LEU A 265 -7.25 1.10 1.26
CA LEU A 265 -7.82 0.17 0.30
C LEU A 265 -6.75 -0.67 -0.41
N CYS A 266 -5.65 -0.05 -0.84
CA CYS A 266 -4.54 -0.71 -1.56
C CYS A 266 -3.42 -1.21 -0.64
N GLY A 267 -3.51 -0.99 0.68
CA GLY A 267 -2.48 -1.34 1.65
C GLY A 267 -2.42 -2.83 1.98
N SER A 268 -1.58 -3.21 2.95
CA SER A 268 -1.49 -4.60 3.39
C SER A 268 -2.71 -5.02 4.23
N HIS A 269 -3.02 -6.32 4.26
CA HIS A 269 -4.13 -6.84 5.07
C HIS A 269 -3.98 -6.47 6.54
N ARG A 270 -2.76 -6.59 7.09
CA ARG A 270 -2.43 -6.19 8.46
C ARG A 270 -2.69 -4.70 8.73
N GLN A 271 -2.46 -3.81 7.76
CA GLN A 271 -2.78 -2.38 7.92
C GLN A 271 -4.29 -2.16 7.96
N PHE A 272 -5.04 -2.87 7.12
CA PHE A 272 -6.49 -2.82 7.10
C PHE A 272 -7.12 -3.36 8.39
N GLU A 273 -6.67 -4.52 8.88
CA GLU A 273 -7.13 -5.08 10.16
C GLU A 273 -6.83 -4.14 11.32
N ARG A 274 -5.63 -3.55 11.40
CA ARG A 274 -5.31 -2.58 12.46
C ARG A 274 -6.22 -1.37 12.46
N TYR A 275 -6.64 -0.92 11.28
CA TYR A 275 -7.60 0.17 11.13
C TYR A 275 -8.99 -0.26 11.59
N VAL A 276 -9.48 -1.40 11.11
CA VAL A 276 -10.81 -1.94 11.45
C VAL A 276 -10.92 -2.30 12.94
N SER A 277 -9.90 -2.90 13.53
CA SER A 277 -9.90 -3.28 14.95
C SER A 277 -9.74 -2.10 15.89
N GLY A 278 -9.51 -0.87 15.39
CA GLY A 278 -9.28 0.32 16.23
C GLY A 278 -7.96 0.29 17.02
N VAL A 279 -7.18 -0.80 16.96
CA VAL A 279 -5.92 -1.02 17.70
C VAL A 279 -4.78 -0.10 17.21
N GLY A 280 -5.00 0.65 16.14
CA GLY A 280 -4.09 1.71 15.72
C GLY A 280 -4.82 2.89 15.15
N GLY A 281 -5.39 3.74 16.01
CA GLY A 281 -5.71 5.15 15.75
C GLY A 281 -6.29 5.47 14.38
N THR A 282 -7.58 5.81 14.33
CA THR A 282 -8.25 6.39 13.14
C THR A 282 -7.42 7.50 12.49
N ASN A 283 -6.63 8.24 13.27
CA ASN A 283 -5.68 9.22 12.80
C ASN A 283 -4.22 8.79 13.02
N ARG A 284 -3.35 9.05 12.02
CA ARG A 284 -1.91 9.09 12.26
C ARG A 284 -1.69 10.24 13.25
N GLY A 285 -1.37 9.94 14.51
CA GLY A 285 -1.23 10.97 15.56
C GLY A 285 -0.27 12.13 15.22
N ASN A 286 0.57 11.99 14.18
CA ASN A 286 1.35 13.09 13.63
C ASN A 286 0.50 14.18 12.95
N ASP A 287 -0.58 13.80 12.26
CA ASP A 287 -1.44 14.75 11.54
C ASP A 287 -2.22 15.62 12.53
N VAL A 288 -2.72 15.01 13.61
CA VAL A 288 -3.35 15.72 14.74
C VAL A 288 -2.38 16.70 15.40
N VAL A 289 -1.16 16.24 15.71
CA VAL A 289 -0.12 17.08 16.31
C VAL A 289 0.26 18.24 15.38
N ASN A 290 0.42 17.99 14.09
CA ASN A 290 0.77 19.01 13.10
C ASN A 290 -0.36 20.03 12.92
N TYR A 291 -1.61 19.58 12.88
CA TYR A 291 -2.79 20.44 12.78
C TYR A 291 -2.87 21.39 13.98
N ILE A 292 -2.88 20.85 15.20
CA ILE A 292 -2.95 21.64 16.44
C ILE A 292 -1.77 22.61 16.54
N THR A 293 -0.55 22.16 16.21
CA THR A 293 0.65 23.01 16.22
C THR A 293 0.53 24.16 15.22
N LYS A 294 -0.02 23.91 14.03
CA LYS A 294 -0.21 24.95 13.01
C LYS A 294 -1.27 25.97 13.43
N THR A 295 -2.42 25.49 13.92
CA THR A 295 -3.56 26.35 14.28
C THR A 295 -3.28 27.19 15.52
N LEU A 296 -2.76 26.59 16.60
CA LEU A 296 -2.38 27.34 17.80
C LEU A 296 -1.09 28.16 17.59
N GLY A 297 -0.17 27.65 16.75
CA GLY A 297 1.06 28.37 16.39
C GLY A 297 0.84 29.59 15.49
N SER A 298 -0.22 29.63 14.68
CA SER A 298 -0.58 30.84 13.91
C SER A 298 -1.19 31.92 14.79
N VAL A 299 -2.00 31.54 15.80
CA VAL A 299 -2.63 32.48 16.75
C VAL A 299 -1.62 32.98 17.79
N SER A 300 -0.72 32.12 18.26
CA SER A 300 0.38 32.49 19.18
C SER A 300 1.36 33.53 18.59
N LYS A 301 1.43 33.68 17.26
CA LYS A 301 2.24 34.72 16.59
C LYS A 301 1.68 36.13 16.76
N THR A 302 0.37 36.30 16.93
CA THR A 302 -0.27 37.61 17.09
C THR A 302 -0.23 38.12 18.52
N ASP A 303 -0.17 37.22 19.51
CA ASP A 303 -0.23 37.57 20.94
C ASP A 303 1.16 37.75 21.61
N GLY A 304 2.25 37.76 20.83
CA GLY A 304 3.62 37.94 21.35
C GLY A 304 4.22 36.71 22.04
N GLU A 305 3.52 35.57 22.06
CA GLU A 305 3.89 34.38 22.83
C GLU A 305 4.68 33.36 22.00
N ARG A 306 5.81 33.78 21.40
CA ARG A 306 6.64 32.87 20.59
C ARG A 306 7.26 31.76 21.46
N GLY A 307 6.98 30.50 21.12
CA GLY A 307 7.69 29.32 21.64
C GLY A 307 6.88 28.35 22.50
N LEU A 308 5.63 28.66 22.84
CA LEU A 308 4.79 27.81 23.71
C LEU A 308 4.28 26.54 23.00
N VAL A 309 3.98 26.65 21.70
CA VAL A 309 3.36 25.60 20.90
C VAL A 309 4.40 24.94 19.99
N THR A 310 4.97 23.82 20.45
CA THR A 310 5.86 22.98 19.64
C THR A 310 5.22 21.62 19.38
N PRO A 311 5.56 20.92 18.27
CA PRO A 311 5.06 19.57 18.01
C PRO A 311 5.31 18.60 19.16
N THR A 312 6.43 18.78 19.87
CA THR A 312 6.83 17.96 21.02
C THR A 312 5.95 18.24 22.24
N SER A 313 5.66 19.52 22.53
CA SER A 313 4.78 19.93 23.63
C SER A 313 3.35 19.42 23.43
N VAL A 314 2.78 19.65 22.23
CA VAL A 314 1.44 19.16 21.84
C VAL A 314 1.34 17.64 21.98
N ARG A 315 2.34 16.91 21.46
CA ARG A 315 2.36 15.44 21.54
C ARG A 315 2.43 14.95 22.99
N ASN A 316 3.21 15.61 23.85
CA ASN A 316 3.33 15.20 25.26
C ASN A 316 2.05 15.48 26.04
N SER A 317 1.33 16.57 25.75
CA SER A 317 0.03 16.86 26.36
C SER A 317 -1.07 15.89 25.92
N LEU A 318 -1.12 15.54 24.62
CA LEU A 318 -2.11 14.58 24.08
C LEU A 318 -1.88 13.16 24.59
N LYS A 319 -0.61 12.73 24.77
CA LYS A 319 -0.26 11.41 25.31
C LYS A 319 -0.82 11.13 26.71
N ARG A 320 -1.23 12.16 27.46
CA ARG A 320 -1.86 11.99 28.78
C ARG A 320 -3.24 11.34 28.68
N HIS A 321 -3.87 11.41 27.51
CA HIS A 321 -5.15 10.77 27.26
C HIS A 321 -4.95 9.43 26.55
N ILE A 322 -5.60 8.35 26.97
CA ILE A 322 -5.39 7.00 26.40
C ILE A 322 -5.84 6.93 24.93
N HIS A 323 -6.95 7.58 24.61
CA HIS A 323 -7.62 7.50 23.30
C HIS A 323 -7.27 8.61 22.30
N TRP A 324 -6.23 9.43 22.53
CA TRP A 324 -5.95 10.63 21.71
C TRP A 324 -5.71 10.37 20.22
N ARG A 325 -5.41 9.13 19.83
CA ARG A 325 -5.22 8.72 18.42
C ARG A 325 -6.49 8.28 17.73
N ASN A 326 -7.56 8.06 18.49
CA ASN A 326 -8.79 7.43 18.01
C ASN A 326 -9.88 8.48 17.72
N VAL A 327 -9.71 9.73 18.14
CA VAL A 327 -10.65 10.82 17.90
C VAL A 327 -10.48 11.36 16.47
N PRO A 328 -11.56 11.48 15.67
CA PRO A 328 -11.51 12.02 14.30
C PRO A 328 -10.96 13.45 14.23
N LEU A 329 -10.22 13.77 13.15
CA LEU A 329 -9.58 15.08 13.01
C LEU A 329 -10.61 16.22 12.84
N SER A 330 -11.75 15.93 12.22
CA SER A 330 -12.87 16.87 12.03
C SER A 330 -13.48 17.33 13.36
N GLU A 331 -13.57 16.44 14.34
CA GLU A 331 -14.07 16.78 15.68
C GLU A 331 -13.07 17.64 16.44
N ILE A 332 -11.79 17.27 16.39
CA ILE A 332 -10.68 18.04 16.98
C ILE A 332 -10.65 19.46 16.38
N GLN A 333 -10.80 19.57 15.06
CA GLN A 333 -10.90 20.86 14.37
C GLN A 333 -12.10 21.68 14.87
N SER A 334 -13.28 21.08 14.88
CA SER A 334 -14.51 21.77 15.27
C SER A 334 -14.47 22.25 16.73
N CYS A 335 -13.92 21.42 17.64
CA CYS A 335 -13.79 21.77 19.05
C CYS A 335 -12.76 22.89 19.25
N LEU A 336 -11.63 22.83 18.54
CA LEU A 336 -10.59 23.85 18.63
C LEU A 336 -11.07 25.22 18.12
N GLU A 337 -11.78 25.24 16.99
CA GLU A 337 -12.37 26.45 16.43
C GLU A 337 -13.44 27.04 17.37
N MET A 338 -14.24 26.20 18.01
CA MET A 338 -15.25 26.63 18.99
C MET A 338 -14.60 27.29 20.21
N LEU A 339 -13.56 26.69 20.80
CA LEU A 339 -12.85 27.26 21.94
C LEU A 339 -12.18 28.60 21.61
N LEU A 340 -11.62 28.74 20.40
CA LEU A 340 -11.05 30.02 19.95
C LEU A 340 -12.13 31.08 19.74
N LYS A 341 -13.31 30.71 19.21
CA LYS A 341 -14.46 31.62 19.08
C LYS A 341 -15.00 32.09 20.43
N LEU A 342 -14.96 31.24 21.45
CA LEU A 342 -15.31 31.58 22.84
C LEU A 342 -14.25 32.47 23.54
N GLY A 343 -13.15 32.81 22.85
CA GLY A 343 -12.14 33.73 23.34
C GLY A 343 -11.19 33.15 24.39
N PHE A 344 -10.97 31.83 24.39
CA PHE A 344 -9.91 31.20 25.18
C PHE A 344 -8.54 31.44 24.53
N SER A 345 -7.56 31.78 25.35
CA SER A 345 -6.18 32.01 24.88
C SER A 345 -5.47 30.70 24.54
N CYS A 346 -4.43 30.79 23.70
CA CYS A 346 -3.61 29.63 23.34
C CYS A 346 -2.99 28.95 24.58
N LYS A 347 -2.62 29.72 25.62
CA LYS A 347 -2.09 29.19 26.90
C LYS A 347 -3.12 28.36 27.66
N GLU A 348 -4.34 28.85 27.75
CA GLU A 348 -5.44 28.14 28.45
C GLU A 348 -5.78 26.83 27.73
N ILE A 349 -5.87 26.86 26.40
CA ILE A 349 -6.11 25.66 25.60
C ILE A 349 -4.94 24.66 25.72
N MET A 350 -3.70 25.13 25.70
CA MET A 350 -2.52 24.26 25.85
C MET A 350 -2.42 23.62 27.24
N PHE A 351 -2.88 24.33 28.28
CA PHE A 351 -2.90 23.82 29.65
C PHE A 351 -3.88 22.63 29.79
N SER A 352 -5.03 22.71 29.11
CA SER A 352 -6.08 21.67 29.12
C SER A 352 -6.30 21.05 27.74
N LEU A 353 -5.23 20.76 27.01
CA LEU A 353 -5.31 20.34 25.61
C LEU A 353 -6.14 19.07 25.38
N GLN A 354 -6.31 18.23 26.41
CA GLN A 354 -7.13 17.02 26.31
C GLN A 354 -8.60 17.33 26.02
N ILE A 355 -9.09 18.54 26.34
CA ILE A 355 -10.49 18.92 26.11
C ILE A 355 -10.87 18.91 24.63
N VAL A 356 -9.90 19.13 23.73
CA VAL A 356 -10.10 19.14 22.27
C VAL A 356 -10.43 17.73 21.74
N LEU A 357 -10.23 16.69 22.55
CA LEU A 357 -10.55 15.30 22.21
C LEU A 357 -12.04 14.96 22.43
N TYR A 358 -12.82 15.85 23.04
CA TYR A 358 -14.23 15.64 23.36
C TYR A 358 -15.13 16.29 22.30
N SER A 359 -16.36 15.80 22.20
CA SER A 359 -17.36 16.37 21.27
C SER A 359 -17.61 17.85 21.59
N PRO A 360 -17.62 18.74 20.56
CA PRO A 360 -17.86 20.17 20.75
C PRO A 360 -19.16 20.46 21.51
N SER A 361 -20.24 19.71 21.23
CA SER A 361 -21.54 19.91 21.87
C SER A 361 -21.49 19.64 23.38
N LYS A 362 -20.73 18.63 23.82
CA LYS A 362 -20.58 18.29 25.24
C LYS A 362 -19.76 19.32 25.98
N VAL A 363 -18.64 19.74 25.37
CA VAL A 363 -17.78 20.77 25.93
C VAL A 363 -18.57 22.07 26.10
N ASN A 364 -19.36 22.46 25.09
CA ASN A 364 -20.19 23.66 25.17
C ASN A 364 -21.28 23.55 26.24
N ALA A 365 -22.04 22.45 26.28
CA ALA A 365 -23.07 22.24 27.30
C ALA A 365 -22.51 22.26 28.73
N GLN A 366 -21.32 21.70 28.94
CA GLN A 366 -20.69 21.68 30.25
C GLN A 366 -20.10 23.05 30.62
N LEU A 367 -19.58 23.79 29.65
CA LEU A 367 -19.15 25.18 29.82
C LEU A 367 -20.33 26.11 30.16
N GLU A 368 -21.50 25.90 29.53
CA GLU A 368 -22.74 26.61 29.85
C GLU A 368 -23.20 26.32 31.28
N ARG A 369 -23.20 25.05 31.71
CA ARG A 369 -23.51 24.67 33.11
C ARG A 369 -22.59 25.36 34.11
N LEU A 370 -21.29 25.35 33.85
CA LEU A 370 -20.28 26.00 34.70
C LEU A 370 -20.42 27.53 34.76
N SER A 371 -21.12 28.14 33.80
CA SER A 371 -21.38 29.58 33.79
C SER A 371 -22.69 29.95 34.50
N GLN A 372 -23.59 28.98 34.68
CA GLN A 372 -24.86 29.15 35.40
C GLN A 372 -24.74 28.82 36.89
N GLU A 373 -23.83 27.90 37.26
CA GLU A 373 -23.54 27.58 38.66
C GLU A 373 -22.51 28.55 39.22
N ASP A 374 -22.95 29.51 40.03
CA ASP A 374 -22.05 30.35 40.82
C ASP A 374 -21.24 29.44 41.77
N PRO A 375 -19.90 29.33 41.64
CA PRO A 375 -19.11 28.31 42.36
C PRO A 375 -19.06 28.50 43.88
N LEU A 376 -19.69 29.56 44.39
CA LEU A 376 -19.82 29.87 45.81
C LEU A 376 -21.19 29.52 46.41
N SER A 377 -22.19 29.11 45.62
CA SER A 377 -23.50 28.71 46.16
C SER A 377 -23.57 27.24 46.58
N SER A 378 -22.77 26.35 45.98
CA SER A 378 -22.86 24.89 46.22
C SER A 378 -21.97 24.37 47.37
N PHE A 379 -21.20 25.23 48.04
CA PHE A 379 -20.38 24.81 49.19
C PHE A 379 -21.11 24.91 50.55
N ASP A 380 -22.28 25.56 50.61
CA ASP A 380 -23.04 25.78 51.85
C ASP A 380 -24.32 24.91 51.98
N ASP A 381 -24.69 24.17 50.93
CA ASP A 381 -25.94 23.39 50.87
C ASP A 381 -25.89 22.05 51.63
N THR A 382 -24.75 21.71 52.23
CA THR A 382 -24.69 20.55 53.15
C THR A 382 -25.11 20.93 54.58
N LEU A 383 -25.36 22.22 54.87
CA LEU A 383 -25.75 22.72 56.21
C LEU A 383 -27.17 23.28 56.31
N LYS A 384 -27.95 23.36 55.23
CA LYS A 384 -29.35 23.85 55.24
C LYS A 384 -30.40 22.81 54.86
N LYS A 385 -30.13 21.51 55.07
CA LYS A 385 -31.20 20.51 55.22
C LYS A 385 -31.85 20.61 56.59
N SER A 386 -32.54 21.72 56.85
CA SER A 386 -33.47 21.86 57.97
C SER A 386 -34.42 23.04 57.74
N ARG A 387 -35.39 22.87 56.82
CA ARG A 387 -36.82 23.28 56.96
C ARG A 387 -37.51 23.35 55.59
N ILE A 388 -38.42 22.40 55.39
CA ILE A 388 -39.81 22.53 54.94
C ILE A 388 -40.12 23.41 53.71
N GLU A 389 -40.63 22.71 52.68
CA GLU A 389 -41.81 22.96 51.82
C GLU A 389 -42.21 24.40 51.44
N GLU A 390 -42.37 24.65 50.14
CA GLU A 390 -43.65 24.89 49.45
C GLU A 390 -43.46 25.65 48.12
N GLY A 391 -44.21 25.25 47.07
CA GLY A 391 -44.94 26.21 46.24
C GLY A 391 -44.40 26.69 44.88
N SER A 392 -45.15 26.30 43.84
CA SER A 392 -45.62 27.11 42.68
C SER A 392 -44.71 27.42 41.46
N GLU A 393 -45.13 26.82 40.35
CA GLU A 393 -45.45 27.35 39.00
C GLU A 393 -44.73 28.59 38.40
N GLY A 394 -44.41 28.49 37.10
CA GLY A 394 -44.28 29.65 36.22
C GLY A 394 -43.56 29.39 34.89
N GLN A 395 -44.30 29.23 33.81
CA GLN A 395 -43.80 29.29 32.42
C GLN A 395 -43.38 30.73 32.06
N SER A 396 -42.33 30.91 31.24
CA SER A 396 -42.37 31.87 30.11
C SER A 396 -41.20 31.70 29.14
N ASN A 397 -41.56 31.68 27.85
CA ASN A 397 -40.69 31.86 26.69
C ASN A 397 -40.05 33.26 26.69
N VAL A 398 -38.80 33.42 26.24
CA VAL A 398 -38.38 34.55 25.38
C VAL A 398 -37.18 34.13 24.52
N GLU A 399 -37.37 34.15 23.20
CA GLU A 399 -36.32 34.25 22.20
C GLU A 399 -35.62 35.61 22.33
N ALA A 400 -34.35 35.61 22.74
CA ALA A 400 -33.42 36.74 22.58
C ALA A 400 -31.99 36.18 22.48
N ILE A 401 -31.75 35.37 21.44
CA ILE A 401 -30.43 34.87 21.06
C ILE A 401 -29.79 35.94 20.18
N GLN A 402 -28.80 36.66 20.71
CA GLN A 402 -27.62 37.24 20.03
C GLN A 402 -27.11 38.48 20.79
N HIS A 403 -26.20 38.28 21.75
CA HIS A 403 -24.86 38.91 21.74
C HIS A 403 -24.04 38.82 23.05
N ASP A 404 -24.57 38.32 24.17
CA ASP A 404 -23.83 38.31 25.45
C ASP A 404 -23.74 36.92 26.10
N ILE A 405 -23.15 35.95 25.41
CA ILE A 405 -22.97 34.61 25.98
C ILE A 405 -21.48 34.34 26.11
N PHE A 406 -20.92 34.70 27.27
CA PHE A 406 -20.00 33.90 28.11
C PHE A 406 -19.18 34.81 29.07
N CYS A 407 -19.82 35.41 30.06
CA CYS A 407 -19.10 36.12 31.13
C CYS A 407 -18.64 35.15 32.23
N ILE A 408 -17.70 34.24 31.94
CA ILE A 408 -16.98 33.59 33.04
C ILE A 408 -16.22 34.71 33.77
N PRO A 409 -16.35 34.85 35.10
CA PRO A 409 -15.56 35.80 35.86
C PRO A 409 -14.08 35.67 35.50
N SER A 410 -13.39 36.79 35.25
CA SER A 410 -12.01 36.83 34.73
C SER A 410 -11.00 36.02 35.57
N HIS A 411 -11.30 35.77 36.85
CA HIS A 411 -10.51 34.95 37.75
C HIS A 411 -10.76 33.43 37.63
N LEU A 412 -11.94 33.01 37.13
CA LEU A 412 -12.34 31.61 36.91
C LEU A 412 -12.06 31.12 35.49
N LYS A 413 -11.87 32.04 34.52
CA LYS A 413 -11.59 31.70 33.12
C LYS A 413 -10.39 30.74 32.95
N LYS A 414 -9.38 30.88 33.81
CA LYS A 414 -8.19 29.99 33.85
C LYS A 414 -8.50 28.56 34.33
N LEU A 415 -9.56 28.38 35.11
CA LEU A 415 -9.98 27.10 35.68
C LEU A 415 -11.15 26.47 34.93
N ALA A 416 -11.82 27.21 34.04
CA ALA A 416 -12.99 26.75 33.31
C ALA A 416 -12.72 25.49 32.47
N LEU A 417 -11.63 25.46 31.68
CA LEU A 417 -11.29 24.28 30.87
C LEU A 417 -10.85 23.07 31.72
N PRO A 418 -9.98 23.23 32.75
CA PRO A 418 -9.70 22.15 33.69
C PRO A 418 -10.94 21.60 34.41
N LEU A 419 -11.84 22.46 34.88
CA LEU A 419 -13.07 22.07 35.56
C LEU A 419 -14.04 21.39 34.60
N CYS A 420 -14.18 21.90 33.37
CA CYS A 420 -14.97 21.25 32.33
C CYS A 420 -14.46 19.84 32.06
N LEU A 421 -13.14 19.67 31.92
CA LEU A 421 -12.52 18.35 31.73
C LEU A 421 -12.77 17.43 32.94
N TYR A 422 -12.69 17.96 34.16
CA TYR A 422 -13.00 17.21 35.38
C TYR A 422 -14.44 16.69 35.38
N PHE A 423 -15.42 17.55 35.08
CA PHE A 423 -16.83 17.15 35.06
C PHE A 423 -17.19 16.21 33.91
N LEU A 424 -16.46 16.28 32.79
CA LEU A 424 -16.62 15.32 31.68
C LEU A 424 -16.08 13.93 32.02
N GLU A 425 -15.12 13.82 32.95
CA GLU A 425 -14.45 12.56 33.27
C GLU A 425 -14.75 12.00 34.68
N LYS A 426 -15.34 12.79 35.58
CA LYS A 426 -15.61 12.37 36.97
C LYS A 426 -16.44 11.09 37.04
N ASP A 427 -17.43 10.95 36.15
CA ASP A 427 -18.35 9.80 36.13
C ASP A 427 -17.72 8.59 35.41
N HIS A 428 -16.56 8.81 34.77
CA HIS A 428 -15.78 7.82 34.04
C HIS A 428 -14.48 7.46 34.77
N HIS A 429 -14.31 7.88 36.03
CA HIS A 429 -13.13 7.58 36.84
C HIS A 429 -11.82 7.98 36.16
N PHE A 430 -11.86 9.01 35.30
CA PHE A 430 -10.71 9.48 34.52
C PHE A 430 -10.06 8.40 33.63
N SER A 431 -10.85 7.42 33.17
CA SER A 431 -10.39 6.40 32.22
C SER A 431 -10.18 6.96 30.80
N GLY A 432 -10.68 8.17 30.53
CA GLY A 432 -10.73 8.75 29.19
C GLY A 432 -11.90 8.25 28.34
N ASP A 433 -12.79 7.41 28.90
CA ASP A 433 -13.94 6.88 28.19
C ASP A 433 -15.10 7.88 28.08
N GLY A 434 -15.00 9.05 28.73
CA GLY A 434 -15.97 10.14 28.58
C GLY A 434 -16.06 10.69 27.15
N ILE A 435 -15.02 10.44 26.33
CA ILE A 435 -15.06 10.67 24.88
C ILE A 435 -16.18 9.86 24.20
N TRP A 436 -16.44 8.62 24.65
CA TRP A 436 -17.26 7.64 23.93
C TRP A 436 -18.69 7.46 24.48
N PHE A 437 -19.04 8.06 25.62
CA PHE A 437 -20.33 7.80 26.26
C PHE A 437 -21.49 8.61 25.66
N ARG A 438 -22.47 7.92 25.04
CA ARG A 438 -23.75 8.33 24.39
C ARG A 438 -23.81 9.74 23.74
N GLN A 439 -23.95 9.72 22.41
CA GLN A 439 -24.54 10.80 21.60
C GLN A 439 -26.06 10.78 21.69
#